data_AF-A0A0M9E735-F1
#
_entry.id   AF-A0A0M9E735-F1
#
_cell.length_a   1.000
_cell.length_b   1.000
_cell.length_c   1.000
_cell.angle_alpha   90.00
_cell.angle_beta   90.00
_cell.angle_gamma   90.00
#
_symmetry.space_group_name_H-M   'P 1'
#
loop_
_entity.id
_entity.type
_entity.pdbx_description
1 polymer ?
#
loop_
_entity_poly.entity_id
_entity_poly.type
_entity_poly.pdbx_seq_one_letter_code
_entity_poly.pdbx_strand_id
1 'polypeptide(L)' 'MTNYEKLFRDQMKSSEFANAYYEARIGRIVCEKLSMLKEKIYHNEPKEKLIQIIDSIHQNIYLHNSQDTHTTYNSMQIA' A
#
# COMPACT_ATOMS: atom_id res chain seq x y z
N MET A 1 -2.00 19.35 -15.33
CA MET A 1 -2.86 18.48 -14.50
C MET A 1 -4.00 17.98 -15.37
N THR A 2 -4.17 16.67 -15.49
CA THR A 2 -5.21 16.06 -16.34
C THR A 2 -6.58 16.11 -15.66
N ASN A 3 -7.66 15.93 -16.44
CA ASN A 3 -9.03 15.86 -15.91
C ASN A 3 -9.15 14.76 -14.83
N TYR A 4 -8.49 13.61 -15.04
CA TYR A 4 -8.49 12.48 -14.12
C TYR A 4 -7.80 12.77 -12.78
N GLU A 5 -6.67 13.47 -12.80
CA GLU A 5 -5.95 13.85 -11.56
C GLU A 5 -6.80 14.78 -10.68
N LYS A 6 -7.54 15.69 -11.32
CA LYS A 6 -8.44 16.59 -10.59
C LYS A 6 -9.62 15.82 -9.99
N LEU A 7 -10.30 15.00 -10.78
CA LEU A 7 -11.41 14.17 -10.32
C LEU A 7 -11.00 13.26 -9.14
N PHE A 8 -9.83 12.63 -9.24
CA PHE A 8 -9.30 11.78 -8.19
C PHE A 8 -9.04 12.56 -6.89
N ARG A 9 -8.42 13.75 -6.97
CA ARG A 9 -8.21 14.61 -5.80
C ARG A 9 -9.52 15.06 -5.17
N ASP A 10 -10.53 15.33 -5.98
CA ASP A 10 -11.85 15.72 -5.47
C ASP A 10 -12.56 14.54 -4.79
N GLN A 11 -12.47 13.32 -5.33
CA GLN A 11 -13.01 12.11 -4.70
C GLN A 11 -12.30 11.76 -3.38
N MET A 12 -10.99 12.00 -3.29
CA MET A 12 -10.20 11.77 -2.07
C MET A 12 -10.60 12.63 -0.87
N LYS A 13 -11.39 13.69 -1.08
CA LYS A 13 -11.96 14.48 0.03
C LYS A 13 -13.07 13.73 0.77
N SER A 14 -13.69 12.73 0.15
CA SER A 14 -14.64 11.85 0.82
C SER A 14 -13.89 10.82 1.67
N SER A 15 -14.16 10.82 2.98
CA SER A 15 -13.55 9.86 3.92
C SER A 15 -13.87 8.41 3.53
N GLU A 16 -15.09 8.13 3.09
CA GLU A 16 -15.50 6.80 2.64
C GLU A 16 -14.69 6.34 1.41
N PHE A 17 -14.54 7.21 0.41
CA PHE A 17 -13.76 6.90 -0.78
C PHE A 17 -12.27 6.74 -0.47
N ALA A 18 -11.71 7.64 0.33
CA ALA A 18 -10.31 7.60 0.72
C ALA A 18 -9.99 6.28 1.46
N ASN A 19 -10.81 5.92 2.46
CA ASN A 19 -10.62 4.68 3.21
C ASN A 19 -10.72 3.45 2.30
N ALA A 20 -11.77 3.35 1.48
CA ALA A 20 -11.93 2.23 0.55
C ALA A 20 -10.77 2.14 -0.46
N TYR A 21 -10.27 3.28 -0.95
CA TYR A 21 -9.11 3.32 -1.83
C TYR A 21 -7.84 2.82 -1.12
N TYR A 22 -7.58 3.27 0.11
CA TYR A 22 -6.40 2.84 0.87
C TYR A 22 -6.46 1.35 1.20
N GLU A 23 -7.61 0.84 1.64
CA GLU A 23 -7.82 -0.58 1.90
C GLU A 23 -7.58 -1.42 0.64
N ALA A 24 -8.18 -1.02 -0.49
CA ALA A 24 -8.01 -1.72 -1.77
C ALA A 24 -6.54 -1.67 -2.25
N ARG A 25 -5.87 -0.54 -2.08
CA ARG A 25 -4.45 -0.37 -2.44
C ARG A 25 -3.55 -1.25 -1.58
N ILE A 26 -3.73 -1.27 -0.27
CA ILE A 26 -2.97 -2.12 0.65
C ILE A 26 -3.22 -3.59 0.31
N GLY A 27 -4.49 -3.98 0.14
CA GLY A 27 -4.88 -5.33 -0.23
C GLY A 27 -4.16 -5.79 -1.51
N ARG A 28 -4.13 -4.95 -2.54
CA ARG A 28 -3.41 -5.24 -3.78
C ARG A 28 -1.91 -5.43 -3.56
N ILE A 29 -1.26 -4.52 -2.83
CA ILE A 29 0.19 -4.60 -2.56
C ILE A 29 0.51 -5.90 -1.82
N VAL A 30 -0.28 -6.25 -0.80
CA VAL A 30 -0.09 -7.49 -0.04
C VAL A 30 -0.26 -8.72 -0.94
N CYS A 31 -1.30 -8.76 -1.78
CA CYS A 31 -1.51 -9.85 -2.72
C CYS A 31 -0.34 -10.03 -3.70
N GLU A 32 0.20 -8.95 -4.26
CA GLU A 32 1.35 -8.98 -5.17
C GLU A 32 2.60 -9.53 -4.45
N LYS A 33 2.89 -9.03 -3.25
CA LYS A 33 4.04 -9.47 -2.44
C LYS A 33 3.95 -10.93 -2.01
N LEU A 34 2.77 -11.39 -1.60
CA LEU A 34 2.53 -12.79 -1.25
C LEU A 34 2.65 -13.72 -2.46
N SER A 35 2.22 -13.26 -3.64
CA SER A 35 2.37 -14.02 -4.88
C SER A 35 3.84 -14.20 -5.24
N MET A 36 4.64 -13.13 -5.12
CA MET A 36 6.10 -13.21 -5.28
C MET A 36 6.73 -14.18 -4.27
N LEU A 37 6.32 -14.15 -3.00
CA LEU A 37 6.83 -15.09 -1.99
C LEU A 37 6.48 -16.54 -2.33
N LYS A 38 5.25 -16.81 -2.80
CA LYS A 38 4.85 -18.16 -3.26
C LYS A 38 5.73 -18.66 -4.39
N GLU A 39 6.04 -17.82 -5.38
CA GLU A 39 6.96 -18.21 -6.44
C GLU A 39 8.35 -18.52 -5.89
N LYS A 40 8.86 -17.73 -4.95
CA LYS A 40 10.18 -17.97 -4.34
C LYS A 40 10.24 -19.29 -3.57
N ILE A 41 9.16 -19.65 -2.88
CA ILE A 41 9.02 -20.95 -2.23
C ILE A 41 8.98 -22.07 -3.27
N TYR A 42 8.21 -21.92 -4.35
CA TYR A 42 8.12 -22.91 -5.42
C TYR A 42 9.48 -23.21 -6.08
N HIS A 43 10.33 -22.19 -6.19
CA HIS A 43 11.69 -22.33 -6.73
C HIS A 43 12.73 -22.82 -5.70
N ASN A 44 12.30 -23.26 -4.50
CA ASN A 44 13.16 -23.72 -3.41
C ASN A 44 14.29 -22.72 -3.07
N GLU A 45 13.97 -21.43 -3.03
CA GLU A 45 14.93 -20.41 -2.59
C GLU A 45 15.38 -20.68 -1.13
N PRO A 46 16.62 -20.30 -0.76
CA PRO A 46 17.14 -20.55 0.58
C PRO A 46 16.24 -19.98 1.68
N LYS A 47 16.11 -20.71 2.79
CA LYS A 47 15.26 -20.34 3.93
C LYS A 47 15.56 -18.94 4.44
N GLU A 48 16.83 -18.59 4.54
CA GLU A 48 17.30 -17.28 5.03
C GLU A 48 16.78 -16.15 4.12
N LYS A 49 16.75 -16.38 2.81
CA LYS A 49 16.25 -15.43 1.83
C LYS A 49 14.72 -15.30 1.90
N LEU A 50 14.01 -16.41 2.13
CA LEU A 50 12.56 -16.38 2.35
C LEU A 50 12.19 -15.58 3.61
N ILE A 51 12.94 -15.75 4.70
CA ILE A 51 12.76 -14.98 5.93
C ILE A 51 12.97 -13.48 5.68
N GLN A 52 14.06 -13.10 5.00
CA GLN A 52 14.31 -11.70 4.63
C GLN A 52 13.19 -11.10 3.78
N ILE A 53 12.62 -11.88 2.86
CA ILE A 53 11.47 -11.45 2.06
C ILE A 53 10.24 -11.23 2.96
N ILE A 54 9.95 -12.15 3.89
CA ILE A 54 8.84 -12.01 4.84
C ILE A 54 9.00 -10.74 5.68
N ASP A 55 10.20 -10.50 6.23
CA ASP A 55 10.49 -9.30 7.02
C ASP A 55 10.31 -8.02 6.17
N SER A 56 10.75 -8.05 4.91
CA SER A 56 10.55 -6.94 3.98
C SER A 56 9.06 -6.68 3.71
N ILE A 57 8.25 -7.73 3.53
CA ILE A 57 6.80 -7.60 3.33
C ILE A 57 6.16 -6.97 4.57
N HIS A 58 6.53 -7.40 5.77
CA HIS A 58 6.06 -6.79 7.02
C HIS A 58 6.40 -5.30 7.09
N GLN A 59 7.65 -4.92 6.86
CA GLN A 59 8.07 -3.52 6.90
C GLN A 59 7.33 -2.66 5.88
N ASN A 60 7.11 -3.17 4.66
CA ASN A 60 6.36 -2.45 3.63
C ASN A 60 4.91 -2.19 4.05
N ILE A 61 4.25 -3.15 4.69
CA ILE A 61 2.88 -2.96 5.19
C ILE A 61 2.85 -1.89 6.29
N TYR A 62 3.81 -1.89 7.22
CA TYR A 62 3.89 -0.87 8.29
C TYR A 62 4.21 0.53 7.76
N LEU A 63 5.14 0.66 6.80
CA LEU A 63 5.49 1.94 6.18
C LEU A 63 4.35 2.51 5.34
N HIS A 64 3.59 1.68 4.64
CA HIS A 64 2.46 2.14 3.84
C HIS A 64 1.33 2.68 4.73
N ASN A 65 1.11 2.08 5.90
CA ASN A 65 0.17 2.60 6.91
C ASN A 65 0.62 3.94 7.55
N SER A 66 1.92 4.23 7.62
CA SER A 66 2.43 5.45 8.25
C SER A 66 2.55 6.64 7.28
N GLN A 67 2.73 6.40 5.99
CA GLN A 67 2.78 7.47 4.99
C GLN A 67 1.38 7.98 4.60
N ASP A 68 0.38 7.10 4.57
CA ASP A 68 -0.98 7.50 4.20
C ASP A 68 -1.66 8.32 5.33
N THR A 69 -1.34 8.06 6.62
CA THR A 69 -1.83 8.90 7.74
C THR A 69 -1.23 10.32 7.75
N HIS A 70 0.06 10.47 7.42
CA HIS A 70 0.72 11.79 7.35
C HIS A 70 0.22 12.66 6.20
N THR A 71 -0.20 12.05 5.09
CA THR A 71 -0.70 12.78 3.92
C THR A 71 -2.12 13.28 4.16
N THR A 72 -2.98 12.45 4.75
CA THR A 72 -4.36 12.83 5.10
C THR A 72 -4.41 13.95 6.15
N TYR A 73 -3.52 13.93 7.15
CA TYR A 73 -3.49 14.97 8.20
C TYR A 73 -3.07 16.35 7.68
N ASN A 74 -2.10 16.41 6.76
CA ASN A 74 -1.66 17.67 6.16
C ASN A 74 -2.67 18.24 5.16
N SER A 75 -3.44 17.41 4.46
CA SER A 75 -4.52 17.88 3.57
C SER A 75 -5.76 18.43 4.28
N MET A 76 -5.90 18.19 5.59
CA MET A 76 -6.98 18.74 6.42
C MET A 76 -6.62 20.05 7.13
N GLN A 77 -5.34 20.41 7.23
CA GLN A 77 -4.90 21.67 7.88
C GLN A 77 -4.72 22.86 6.92
N ILE A 78 -4.80 22.63 5.60
CA ILE A 78 -4.62 23.67 4.57
C ILE A 78 -5.97 23.97 3.85
N ALA A 79 -7.10 23.69 4.50
CA ALA A 79 -8.45 24.03 4.03
C ALA A 79 -9.11 25.03 4.99
#